data_AF-A0A919ZAG4-F1
#
_entry.id   AF-A0A919ZAG4-F1
#
_cell.length_a   1.000
_cell.length_b   1.000
_cell.length_c   1.000
_cell.angle_alpha   90.00
_cell.angle_beta   90.00
_cell.angle_gamma   90.00
#
_symmetry.space_group_name_H-M   'P 1'
#
loop_
_entity.id
_entity.type
_entity.pdbx_description
1 polymer ?
#
loop_
_entity_poly.entity_id
_entity_poly.type
_entity_poly.pdbx_seq_one_letter_code
_entity_poly.pdbx_strand_id
1 'polypeptide(L)'
;MSVKRKWAEAIRRDLQLYMRAHQNCWNQRLHYVAFLAALVAWICLFLDMRWTVALAFVHYVCAWVGHFGFENNHPAAFRYPWVGFYAGFLWFFLRTYELVTRRRVLPVCGKNQEDNGHGIGG
;
A
#
# COMPACT_ATOMS: atom_id res chain seq x y z
N MET A 1 26.68 -9.47 8.78
CA MET A 1 25.47 -8.61 8.82
C MET A 1 24.46 -9.20 9.81
N SER A 2 23.97 -8.39 10.76
CA SER A 2 22.94 -8.81 11.73
C SER A 2 21.63 -9.22 11.04
N VAL A 3 20.98 -10.28 11.55
CA VAL A 3 19.69 -10.78 11.05
C VAL A 3 18.63 -9.66 10.98
N LYS A 4 18.63 -8.75 11.96
CA LYS A 4 17.73 -7.59 11.98
C LYS A 4 17.90 -6.66 10.77
N ARG A 5 19.14 -6.48 10.30
CA ARG A 5 19.43 -5.65 9.12
C ARG A 5 18.91 -6.30 7.84
N LYS A 6 19.09 -7.61 7.69
CA LYS A 6 18.59 -8.35 6.52
C LYS A 6 17.07 -8.22 6.37
N TRP A 7 16.33 -8.35 7.48
CA TRP A 7 14.88 -8.18 7.48
C TRP A 7 14.44 -6.75 7.14
N ALA A 8 15.10 -5.74 7.72
CA ALA A 8 14.80 -4.34 7.42
C ALA A 8 15.04 -4.01 5.93
N GLU A 9 16.10 -4.54 5.34
CA GLU A 9 16.40 -4.37 3.92
C GLU A 9 15.39 -5.09 3.01
N ALA A 10 14.93 -6.28 3.40
CA ALA A 10 13.87 -6.99 2.67
C ALA A 10 12.58 -6.14 2.64
N ILE A 11 12.08 -5.73 3.81
CA ILE A 11 10.86 -4.90 3.92
C ILE A 11 10.96 -3.63 3.07
N ARG A 12 12.12 -2.95 3.10
CA ARG A 12 12.36 -1.76 2.27
C ARG A 12 12.28 -2.07 0.78
N ARG A 13 12.91 -3.16 0.33
CA ARG A 13 12.84 -3.60 -1.08
C ARG A 13 11.41 -3.90 -1.51
N ASP A 14 10.64 -4.59 -0.68
CA ASP A 14 9.27 -4.98 -1.02
C ASP A 14 8.33 -3.77 -1.07
N LEU A 15 8.49 -2.83 -0.13
CA LEU A 15 7.78 -1.56 -0.14
C LEU A 15 8.15 -0.71 -1.37
N GLN A 16 9.42 -0.70 -1.77
CA GLN A 16 9.88 -0.04 -2.99
C GLN A 16 9.26 -0.67 -4.24
N LEU A 17 9.23 -2.00 -4.32
CA LEU A 17 8.59 -2.73 -5.42
C LEU A 17 7.10 -2.42 -5.49
N TYR A 18 6.41 -2.39 -4.34
CA TYR A 18 5.02 -2.00 -4.25
C TYR A 18 4.80 -0.56 -4.76
N MET A 19 5.59 0.42 -4.30
CA MET A 19 5.43 1.81 -4.73
C MET A 19 5.78 2.02 -6.21
N ARG A 20 6.77 1.30 -6.74
CA ARG A 20 7.08 1.31 -8.19
C ARG A 20 5.98 0.72 -9.04
N ALA A 21 5.22 -0.23 -8.51
CA ALA A 21 4.03 -0.77 -9.17
C ALA A 21 2.81 0.15 -9.07
N HIS A 22 2.88 1.24 -8.29
CA HIS A 22 1.78 2.18 -8.03
C HIS A 22 2.30 3.64 -8.06
N GLN A 23 2.80 4.08 -9.20
CA GLN A 23 3.41 5.42 -9.36
C GLN A 23 2.37 6.54 -9.51
N ASN A 24 1.18 6.24 -10.02
CA ASN A 24 0.14 7.22 -10.27
C ASN A 24 -0.56 7.61 -8.97
N CYS A 25 -0.71 8.92 -8.72
CA CYS A 25 -1.27 9.42 -7.48
C CYS A 25 -2.76 9.12 -7.33
N TRP A 26 -3.50 9.04 -8.44
CA TRP A 26 -4.89 8.61 -8.43
C TRP A 26 -5.01 7.12 -8.10
N ASN A 27 -4.11 6.29 -8.65
CA ASN A 27 -4.04 4.87 -8.30
C ASN A 27 -3.72 4.65 -6.80
N GLN A 28 -2.73 5.38 -6.26
CA GLN A 28 -2.43 5.34 -4.82
C GLN A 28 -3.63 5.76 -3.95
N ARG A 29 -4.37 6.80 -4.34
CA ARG A 29 -5.57 7.25 -3.60
C ARG A 29 -6.66 6.18 -3.62
N LEU A 30 -6.92 5.57 -4.77
CA LEU A 30 -7.91 4.50 -4.90
C LEU A 30 -7.51 3.27 -4.08
N HIS A 31 -6.23 2.89 -4.07
CA HIS A 31 -5.75 1.82 -3.22
C HIS A 31 -5.84 2.14 -1.74
N TYR A 32 -5.56 3.38 -1.34
CA TYR A 32 -5.77 3.78 0.05
C TYR A 32 -7.23 3.58 0.48
N VAL A 33 -8.19 3.97 -0.36
CA VAL A 33 -9.62 3.73 -0.11
C VAL A 33 -9.93 2.22 -0.11
N ALA A 34 -9.33 1.45 -1.01
CA ALA A 34 -9.50 0.00 -1.05
C ALA A 34 -9.01 -0.68 0.24
N PHE A 35 -7.81 -0.32 0.74
CA PHE A 35 -7.28 -0.87 1.99
C PHE A 35 -8.06 -0.39 3.22
N LEU A 36 -8.58 0.84 3.20
CA LEU A 36 -9.49 1.33 4.24
C LEU A 36 -10.79 0.51 4.26
N ALA A 37 -11.40 0.25 3.11
CA ALA A 37 -12.59 -0.59 3.01
C ALA A 37 -12.31 -2.02 3.50
N ALA A 38 -11.15 -2.60 3.15
CA ALA A 38 -10.74 -3.90 3.66
C ALA A 38 -10.58 -3.91 5.19
N LEU A 39 -9.95 -2.88 5.77
CA LEU A 39 -9.81 -2.76 7.22
C LEU A 39 -11.17 -2.72 7.92
N VAL A 40 -12.10 -1.91 7.41
CA VAL A 40 -13.47 -1.85 7.97
C VAL A 40 -14.21 -3.17 7.78
N ALA A 41 -14.05 -3.85 6.64
CA ALA A 41 -14.64 -5.17 6.40
C ALA A 41 -14.18 -6.20 7.43
N TRP A 42 -12.89 -6.18 7.79
CA TRP A 42 -12.34 -7.06 8.83
C TRP A 42 -12.95 -6.80 10.21
N ILE A 43 -13.24 -5.54 10.55
CA ILE A 43 -13.93 -5.19 11.79
C ILE A 43 -15.39 -5.67 11.75
N CYS A 44 -16.07 -5.48 10.61
CA CYS A 44 -17.46 -5.89 10.41
C CYS A 44 -17.66 -7.40 10.36
N LEU A 45 -16.62 -8.20 10.15
CA LEU A 45 -16.68 -9.67 10.09
C LEU A 45 -17.39 -10.28 11.30
N PHE A 46 -17.21 -9.67 12.48
CA PHE A 46 -17.79 -10.13 13.74
C PHE A 46 -19.12 -9.46 14.10
N LEU A 47 -19.57 -8.49 13.31
CA LEU A 47 -20.78 -7.70 13.56
C LEU A 47 -21.91 -8.08 12.60
N ASP A 48 -21.65 -8.01 11.30
CA ASP A 48 -22.63 -8.30 10.25
C ASP A 48 -21.92 -8.63 8.92
N MET A 49 -22.16 -9.85 8.44
CA MET A 49 -21.57 -10.36 7.20
C MET A 49 -22.00 -9.56 5.95
N ARG A 50 -23.16 -8.90 5.96
CA ARG A 50 -23.66 -8.12 4.82
C ARG A 50 -22.76 -6.92 4.54
N TRP A 51 -22.33 -6.23 5.60
CA TRP A 51 -21.39 -5.12 5.49
C TRP A 51 -20.01 -5.59 5.04
N THR A 52 -19.55 -6.75 5.53
CA THR A 52 -18.30 -7.37 5.08
C THR A 52 -18.29 -7.63 3.57
N VAL A 53 -19.36 -8.21 3.02
CA VAL A 53 -19.46 -8.46 1.58
C VAL A 53 -19.51 -7.16 0.78
N ALA A 54 -20.29 -6.17 1.22
CA ALA A 54 -20.36 -4.87 0.57
C ALA A 54 -18.99 -4.16 0.54
N LEU A 55 -18.27 -4.15 1.67
CA LEU A 55 -16.96 -3.53 1.77
C LEU A 55 -15.88 -4.31 1.01
N ALA A 56 -15.96 -5.64 0.96
CA ALA A 56 -15.09 -6.46 0.13
C ALA A 56 -15.28 -6.15 -1.36
N PHE A 57 -16.52 -5.92 -1.79
CA PHE A 57 -16.81 -5.49 -3.16
C PHE A 57 -16.21 -4.11 -3.44
N VAL A 58 -16.40 -3.14 -2.54
CA VAL A 58 -15.79 -1.81 -2.66
C VAL A 58 -14.27 -1.89 -2.74
N HIS A 59 -13.64 -2.70 -1.89
CA HIS A 59 -12.20 -2.95 -1.93
C HIS A 59 -11.76 -3.42 -3.33
N TYR A 60 -12.44 -4.42 -3.89
CA TYR A 60 -12.09 -4.98 -5.18
C TYR A 60 -12.28 -3.97 -6.32
N VAL A 61 -13.42 -3.26 -6.34
CA VAL A 61 -13.71 -2.25 -7.37
C VAL A 61 -12.68 -1.12 -7.33
N CYS A 62 -12.37 -0.57 -6.15
CA CYS A 62 -11.40 0.50 -6.03
C CYS A 62 -9.99 0.06 -6.46
N ALA A 63 -9.58 -1.15 -6.09
CA ALA A 63 -8.27 -1.69 -6.47
C ALA A 63 -8.16 -1.88 -7.99
N TRP A 64 -9.20 -2.42 -8.63
CA TRP A 64 -9.21 -2.66 -10.08
C TRP A 64 -9.30 -1.36 -10.87
N VAL A 65 -10.16 -0.42 -10.47
CA VAL A 65 -10.26 0.89 -11.14
C VAL A 65 -8.93 1.64 -11.09
N GLY A 66 -8.17 1.50 -10.01
CA GLY A 66 -6.81 2.04 -9.92
C GLY A 66 -5.86 1.46 -10.98
N HIS A 67 -5.76 0.13 -11.03
CA HIS A 67 -4.87 -0.57 -11.95
C HIS A 67 -5.26 -0.41 -13.42
N PHE A 68 -6.52 -0.66 -13.76
CA PHE A 68 -7.00 -0.66 -15.14
C PHE A 68 -7.37 0.73 -15.65
N GLY A 69 -7.80 1.64 -14.77
CA GLY A 69 -8.19 2.99 -15.19
C GLY A 69 -7.04 3.98 -15.33
N PHE A 70 -6.02 3.89 -14.44
CA PHE A 70 -4.99 4.93 -14.35
C PHE A 70 -3.58 4.49 -14.73
N GLU A 71 -3.23 3.22 -14.50
CA GLU A 71 -1.89 2.71 -14.81
C GLU A 71 -1.87 1.72 -15.98
N ASN A 72 -3.03 1.21 -16.40
CA ASN A 72 -3.15 0.14 -17.39
C ASN A 72 -2.17 -1.01 -17.14
N ASN A 73 -1.89 -1.32 -15.86
CA ASN A 73 -0.94 -2.36 -15.47
C ASN A 73 -1.67 -3.62 -14.99
N HIS A 74 -1.01 -4.77 -15.15
CA HIS A 74 -1.49 -6.00 -14.54
C HIS A 74 -1.15 -5.98 -13.04
N PRO A 75 -2.12 -6.21 -12.15
CA PRO A 75 -1.90 -6.20 -10.71
C PRO A 75 -0.70 -7.05 -10.31
N ALA A 76 0.28 -6.45 -9.64
CA ALA A 76 1.46 -7.16 -9.15
C ALA A 76 1.12 -8.34 -8.21
N ALA A 77 -0.10 -8.32 -7.64
CA ALA A 77 -0.70 -9.41 -6.88
C ALA A 77 -0.72 -10.76 -7.63
N PHE A 78 -0.76 -10.77 -8.97
CA PHE A 78 -0.72 -12.01 -9.76
C PHE A 78 0.64 -12.72 -9.71
N ARG A 79 1.73 -11.98 -9.50
CA ARG A 79 3.09 -12.53 -9.54
C ARG A 79 3.63 -12.85 -8.15
N TYR A 80 3.30 -12.03 -7.15
CA TYR A 80 3.72 -12.21 -5.76
C TYR A 80 2.58 -11.83 -4.78
N PRO A 81 1.56 -12.68 -4.61
CA PRO A 81 0.34 -12.33 -3.88
C PRO A 81 0.61 -11.96 -2.41
N TRP A 82 1.44 -12.75 -1.72
CA TRP A 82 1.80 -12.49 -0.32
C TRP A 82 2.57 -11.19 -0.15
N VAL A 83 3.52 -10.91 -1.05
CA VAL A 83 4.34 -9.69 -1.01
C VAL A 83 3.47 -8.46 -1.26
N GLY A 84 2.59 -8.51 -2.26
CA GLY A 84 1.65 -7.43 -2.54
C GLY A 84 0.72 -7.16 -1.36
N PHE A 85 0.24 -8.22 -0.69
CA PHE A 85 -0.65 -8.10 0.46
C PHE A 85 0.01 -7.39 1.65
N TYR A 86 1.13 -7.90 2.18
CA TYR A 86 1.73 -7.26 3.36
C TYR A 86 2.36 -5.91 3.02
N ALA A 87 3.00 -5.76 1.86
CA ALA A 87 3.61 -4.49 1.48
C ALA A 87 2.53 -3.42 1.26
N GLY A 88 1.36 -3.81 0.73
CA GLY A 88 0.19 -2.94 0.59
C GLY A 88 -0.39 -2.49 1.93
N PHE A 89 -0.61 -3.41 2.88
CA PHE A 89 -1.06 -3.04 4.23
C PHE A 89 -0.02 -2.19 4.97
N LEU A 90 1.27 -2.54 4.88
CA LEU A 90 2.34 -1.75 5.47
C LEU A 90 2.37 -0.33 4.88
N TRP A 91 2.25 -0.21 3.55
CA TRP A 91 2.13 1.08 2.87
C TRP A 91 0.90 1.86 3.34
N PHE A 92 -0.26 1.21 3.48
CA PHE A 92 -1.49 1.82 3.98
C PHE A 92 -1.33 2.37 5.41
N PHE A 93 -0.75 1.59 6.32
CA PHE A 93 -0.52 2.03 7.71
C PHE A 93 0.50 3.17 7.77
N LEU A 94 1.59 3.09 7.00
CA LEU A 94 2.57 4.17 6.91
C LEU A 94 1.94 5.43 6.36
N ARG A 95 1.14 5.34 5.28
CA ARG A 95 0.44 6.51 4.72
C ARG A 95 -0.57 7.09 5.71
N THR A 96 -1.30 6.26 6.44
CA THR A 96 -2.20 6.70 7.52
C THR A 96 -1.41 7.42 8.62
N TYR A 97 -0.26 6.88 9.02
CA TYR A 97 0.63 7.51 9.99
C TYR A 97 1.12 8.88 9.52
N GLU A 98 1.49 9.04 8.25
CA GLU A 98 1.87 10.34 7.68
C GLU A 98 0.72 11.36 7.75
N LEU A 99 -0.50 10.93 7.46
CA LEU A 99 -1.69 11.78 7.51
C LEU A 99 -2.00 12.24 8.93
N VAL A 100 -1.88 11.35 9.91
CA VAL A 100 -2.16 11.64 11.33
C VAL A 100 -1.05 12.48 11.97
N THR A 101 0.22 12.12 11.74
CA THR A 101 1.36 12.75 12.43
C THR A 101 1.98 13.91 11.66
N ARG A 102 1.59 14.10 10.40
CA ARG A 102 2.20 15.05 9.45
C ARG A 102 3.71 14.85 9.25
N ARG A 103 4.26 13.70 9.68
CA ARG A 103 5.65 13.30 9.41
C ARG A 103 5.71 12.56 8.09
N ARG A 104 6.67 12.89 7.24
CA ARG A 104 6.90 12.15 5.99
C ARG A 104 7.88 11.01 6.20
N VAL A 105 7.49 9.83 5.75
CA VAL A 105 8.23 8.56 5.85
C VAL A 105 8.30 7.88 4.47
N LEU A 106 7.25 8.03 3.67
CA LEU A 106 7.15 7.49 2.32
C LEU A 106 7.58 8.55 1.29
N PRO A 107 8.16 8.12 0.16
CA PRO A 107 8.40 8.99 -0.98
C PRO A 107 7.10 9.64 -1.48
N VAL A 108 7.23 10.87 -1.96
CA VAL A 108 6.13 11.58 -2.61
C VAL A 108 5.76 10.85 -3.90
N CYS A 109 4.45 10.67 -4.11
CA CYS A 109 3.93 10.14 -5.36
C CYS A 109 4.50 10.92 -6.57
N GLY A 110 4.99 10.20 -7.58
CA GLY A 110 5.56 10.79 -8.79
C GLY A 110 7.00 11.32 -8.66
N LYS A 111 7.67 11.18 -7.51
CA LYS A 111 9.12 11.44 -7.39
C LYS A 111 9.90 10.13 -7.33
N ASN A 112 10.97 10.03 -8.14
CA ASN A 112 11.83 8.85 -8.20
C ASN A 112 12.46 8.56 -6.83
N GLN A 113 12.48 7.28 -6.46
CA GLN A 113 12.92 6.81 -5.14
C GLN A 113 14.44 6.85 -4.93
N GLU A 114 15.20 7.27 -5.95
CA GLU A 114 16.66 7.42 -5.93
C GLU A 114 17.12 8.57 -5.03
N ASP A 115 16.25 9.53 -4.72
CA ASP A 115 16.63 10.77 -3.99
C ASP A 115 16.70 10.61 -2.45
N ASN A 116 16.23 9.48 -1.90
CA ASN A 116 16.13 9.29 -0.43
C ASN A 116 17.36 8.59 0.21
N GLY A 117 18.52 8.61 -0.46
CA GLY A 117 19.78 8.04 0.03
C GLY A 117 20.55 8.91 1.04
N HIS A 118 20.05 10.08 1.41
CA HIS A 118 20.71 10.99 2.36
C HIS A 118 19.70 11.60 3.32
N GLY A 119 19.67 11.11 4.56
CA GLY A 119 18.77 11.68 5.57
C GLY A 119 18.63 10.86 6.84
N ILE A 120 19.72 10.24 7.33
CA ILE A 120 19.83 9.88 8.74
C ILE A 120 21.17 10.45 9.22
N GLY A 121 21.12 11.69 9.72
CA GLY A 121 22.25 12.43 10.27
C GLY A 121 21.76 13.78 10.75
N GLY A 122 21.47 13.87 12.04
CA GLY A 122 21.01 15.05 12.76
C GLY A 122 20.69 14.66 14.20
#